data_AF-A0A1I2AHA1-F1
#
_entry.id   AF-A0A1I2AHA1-F1
#
_cell.length_a   1.000
_cell.length_b   1.000
_cell.length_c   1.000
_cell.angle_alpha   90.00
_cell.angle_beta   90.00
_cell.angle_gamma   90.00
#
_symmetry.space_group_name_H-M   'P 1'
#
loop_
_entity.id
_entity.type
_entity.pdbx_description
1 polymer ?
#
loop_
_entity_poly.entity_id
_entity_poly.type
_entity_poly.pdbx_seq_one_letter_code
_entity_poly.pdbx_strand_id
1 'polypeptide(L)'
;MYDITIDLYKNWIDTVKEVFKGSGHPLPGDLSDTEVAIAYFRQTAQSDEEAAAQQQLNEERLRGMQQTIMDNFEEVVLPDIRNRTRYSGSRFCFQWVYNNGEHIVEEYSSYRIPL
;
A
#
# COMPACT_ATOMS: atom_id res chain seq x y z
N MET A 1 -20.46 -13.38 1.17
CA MET A 1 -19.80 -12.32 1.94
C MET A 1 -18.34 -12.70 2.09
N TYR A 2 -17.45 -11.87 1.56
CA TYR A 2 -16.00 -12.10 1.59
C TYR A 2 -15.38 -11.34 2.75
N ASP A 3 -14.34 -11.90 3.34
CA ASP A 3 -13.54 -11.26 4.38
C ASP A 3 -12.33 -10.62 3.70
N ILE A 4 -12.36 -9.29 3.55
CA ILE A 4 -11.37 -8.52 2.79
C ILE A 4 -10.64 -7.60 3.74
N THR A 5 -9.32 -7.78 3.83
CA THR A 5 -8.41 -6.90 4.55
C THR A 5 -7.54 -6.15 3.54
N ILE A 6 -7.53 -4.82 3.62
CA ILE A 6 -6.73 -3.94 2.75
C ILE A 6 -6.43 -2.62 3.47
N ASP A 7 -5.15 -2.27 3.58
CA ASP A 7 -4.70 -0.96 4.05
C ASP A 7 -3.40 -0.56 3.33
N LEU A 8 -3.55 -0.11 2.09
CA LEU A 8 -2.41 0.14 1.20
C LEU A 8 -1.52 1.27 1.72
N TYR A 9 -2.14 2.29 2.34
CA TYR A 9 -1.38 3.40 2.92
C TYR A 9 -0.55 2.92 4.11
N LYS A 10 -1.15 2.11 4.99
CA LYS A 10 -0.41 1.56 6.13
C LYS A 10 0.74 0.66 5.70
N ASN A 11 0.55 -0.18 4.69
CA ASN A 11 1.61 -1.03 4.14
C ASN A 11 2.78 -0.21 3.56
N TRP A 12 2.45 0.89 2.87
CA TRP A 12 3.46 1.82 2.37
C TRP A 12 4.24 2.47 3.52
N ILE A 13 3.55 2.93 4.58
CA ILE A 13 4.18 3.50 5.78
C ILE A 13 5.12 2.50 6.45
N ASP A 14 4.68 1.26 6.62
CA ASP A 14 5.50 0.24 7.26
C ASP A 14 6.75 -0.08 6.40
N THR A 15 6.60 -0.05 5.08
CA THR A 15 7.76 -0.13 4.15
C THR A 15 8.72 1.04 4.32
N VAL A 16 8.21 2.27 4.40
CA VAL A 16 9.02 3.47 4.64
C VAL A 16 9.80 3.34 5.95
N LYS A 17 9.17 2.89 7.04
CA LYS A 17 9.84 2.66 8.34
C LYS A 17 10.99 1.67 8.21
N GLU A 18 10.79 0.57 7.49
CA GLU A 18 11.86 -0.41 7.25
C GLU A 18 12.98 0.14 6.36
N VAL A 19 12.68 1.01 5.38
CA VAL A 19 13.71 1.70 4.58
C VAL A 19 14.60 2.59 5.46
N PHE A 20 14.01 3.41 6.34
CA PHE A 20 14.76 4.25 7.28
C PHE A 20 15.60 3.41 8.26
N LYS A 21 15.05 2.31 8.74
CA LYS A 21 15.77 1.37 9.61
C LYS A 21 16.94 0.71 8.87
N GLY A 22 16.74 0.30 7.62
CA GLY A 22 17.76 -0.29 6.76
C GLY A 22 18.87 0.69 6.35
N SER A 23 18.58 1.99 6.28
CA SER A 23 19.57 3.04 5.99
C SER A 23 20.43 3.45 7.19
N GLY A 24 20.20 2.87 8.37
CA GLY A 24 20.92 3.20 9.61
C GLY A 24 20.39 4.44 10.34
N HIS A 25 19.27 5.01 9.87
CA HIS A 25 18.62 6.17 10.46
C HIS A 25 17.15 5.86 10.77
N PRO A 26 16.86 4.94 11.73
CA PRO A 26 15.49 4.57 12.06
C PRO A 26 14.70 5.78 12.56
N LEU A 27 13.46 5.90 12.10
CA LEU A 27 12.53 6.90 12.61
C LEU A 27 12.12 6.57 14.06
N PRO A 28 11.83 7.60 14.89
CA PRO A 28 11.25 7.38 16.22
C PRO A 28 9.95 6.55 16.13
N GLY A 29 9.78 5.63 17.08
CA GLY A 29 8.67 4.67 17.07
C GLY A 29 7.30 5.27 17.43
N ASP A 30 7.29 6.49 17.98
CA ASP A 30 6.11 7.25 18.39
C ASP A 30 5.58 8.19 17.30
N LEU A 31 6.25 8.29 16.15
CA LEU A 31 5.76 9.08 15.03
C LEU A 31 4.44 8.53 14.48
N SER A 32 3.52 9.45 14.20
CA SER A 32 2.32 9.16 13.43
C SER A 32 2.66 8.76 11.99
N ASP A 33 1.73 8.08 11.33
CA ASP A 33 1.88 7.69 9.93
C ASP A 33 2.08 8.92 9.01
N THR A 34 1.42 10.05 9.32
CA THR A 34 1.62 11.31 8.60
C THR A 34 3.06 11.84 8.76
N GLU A 35 3.59 11.84 9.99
CA GLU A 35 4.96 12.32 10.24
C GLU A 35 6.01 11.44 9.55
N VAL A 36 5.79 10.13 9.53
CA VAL A 36 6.64 9.17 8.82
C VAL A 36 6.66 9.45 7.31
N ALA A 37 5.48 9.69 6.73
CA ALA A 37 5.36 10.02 5.32
C ALA A 37 6.04 11.34 4.96
N ILE A 38 5.85 12.39 5.77
CA ILE A 38 6.51 13.68 5.58
C ILE A 38 8.02 13.51 5.68
N ALA A 39 8.53 12.76 6.67
CA ALA A 39 9.95 12.49 6.82
C ALA A 39 10.53 11.80 5.58
N TYR A 40 9.78 10.89 4.96
CA TYR A 40 10.17 10.26 3.69
C TYR A 40 10.32 11.28 2.57
N PHE A 41 9.29 12.10 2.30
CA PHE A 41 9.31 13.07 1.21
C PHE A 41 10.31 14.21 1.42
N ARG A 42 10.60 14.58 2.67
CA ARG A 42 11.67 15.54 3.02
C ARG A 42 13.06 15.14 2.51
N GLN A 43 13.31 13.87 2.21
CA GLN A 43 14.59 13.44 1.64
C GLN A 43 14.81 14.01 0.22
N THR A 44 13.74 14.35 -0.49
CA THR A 44 13.78 14.78 -1.90
C THR A 44 13.08 16.11 -2.16
N ALA A 45 12.19 16.55 -1.27
CA ALA A 45 11.47 17.82 -1.38
C ALA A 45 12.39 19.02 -1.10
N GLN A 46 12.07 20.16 -1.72
CA GLN A 46 12.81 21.42 -1.55
C GLN A 46 12.34 22.23 -0.33
N SER A 47 11.16 21.89 0.20
CA SER A 47 10.56 22.55 1.36
C SER A 47 9.65 21.60 2.13
N ASP A 48 9.33 21.96 3.37
CA ASP A 48 8.36 21.23 4.20
C ASP A 48 6.94 21.27 3.61
N GLU A 49 6.57 22.39 2.98
CA GLU A 49 5.28 22.56 2.31
C GLU A 49 5.16 21.61 1.11
N GLU A 50 6.23 21.46 0.33
CA GLU A 50 6.28 20.48 -0.76
C GLU A 50 6.21 19.05 -0.24
N ALA A 51 6.93 18.72 0.83
CA ALA A 51 6.88 17.39 1.44
C ALA A 51 5.47 17.04 1.95
N ALA A 52 4.78 18.00 2.56
CA ALA A 52 3.39 17.84 3.00
C ALA A 52 2.42 17.67 1.82
N ALA A 53 2.59 18.44 0.74
CA ALA A 53 1.78 18.28 -0.47
C ALA A 53 1.99 16.90 -1.12
N GLN A 54 3.24 16.43 -1.22
CA GLN A 54 3.56 15.09 -1.73
C GLN A 54 2.98 13.99 -0.84
N GLN A 55 3.04 14.17 0.49
CA GLN A 55 2.41 13.25 1.44
C GLN A 55 0.91 13.11 1.18
N GLN A 56 0.21 14.23 1.08
CA GLN A 56 -1.24 14.23 0.86
C GLN A 56 -1.60 13.57 -0.48
N LEU A 57 -0.90 13.93 -1.56
CA LEU A 57 -1.13 13.34 -2.88
C LEU A 57 -0.90 11.82 -2.89
N ASN A 58 0.13 11.34 -2.19
CA ASN A 58 0.39 9.90 -2.12
C ASN A 58 -0.67 9.17 -1.28
N GLU A 59 -1.11 9.75 -0.17
CA GLU A 59 -2.19 9.19 0.64
C GLU A 59 -3.49 9.09 -0.18
N GLU A 60 -3.89 10.17 -0.85
CA GLU A 60 -5.06 10.21 -1.72
C GLU A 60 -4.97 9.15 -2.83
N ARG A 61 -3.81 8.99 -3.47
CA ARG A 61 -3.56 7.98 -4.50
C ARG A 61 -3.72 6.56 -3.95
N LEU A 62 -3.07 6.22 -2.83
CA LEU A 62 -3.12 4.88 -2.24
C LEU A 62 -4.53 4.52 -1.76
N ARG A 63 -5.23 5.48 -1.13
CA ARG A 63 -6.64 5.30 -0.73
C ARG A 63 -7.57 5.16 -1.93
N GLY A 64 -7.34 5.93 -3.00
CA GLY A 64 -8.12 5.82 -4.24
C GLY A 64 -7.97 4.45 -4.91
N MET A 65 -6.74 3.91 -4.96
CA MET A 65 -6.51 2.55 -5.46
C MET A 65 -7.20 1.49 -4.59
N GLN A 66 -7.10 1.62 -3.26
CA GLN A 66 -7.81 0.74 -2.34
C GLN A 66 -9.32 0.75 -2.57
N GLN A 67 -9.92 1.94 -2.68
CA GLN A 67 -11.35 2.08 -2.95
C GLN A 67 -11.72 1.44 -4.29
N THR A 68 -10.91 1.63 -5.33
CA THR A 68 -11.13 1.03 -6.65
C THR A 68 -11.15 -0.50 -6.57
N ILE A 69 -10.24 -1.10 -5.80
CA ILE A 69 -10.21 -2.56 -5.59
C ILE A 69 -11.48 -3.02 -4.89
N MET A 70 -11.91 -2.31 -3.85
CA MET A 70 -13.11 -2.64 -3.08
C MET A 70 -14.38 -2.53 -3.94
N ASP A 71 -14.53 -1.44 -4.68
CA ASP A 71 -15.71 -1.17 -5.52
C ASP A 71 -15.86 -2.20 -6.64
N ASN A 72 -14.73 -2.70 -7.17
CA ASN A 72 -14.71 -3.63 -8.29
C ASN A 72 -14.37 -5.07 -7.86
N PHE A 73 -14.43 -5.37 -6.55
CA PHE A 73 -13.91 -6.63 -6.03
C PHE A 73 -14.66 -7.83 -6.60
N GLU A 74 -15.99 -7.86 -6.46
CA GLU A 74 -16.79 -9.01 -6.90
C GLU A 74 -16.91 -9.13 -8.42
N GLU A 75 -16.90 -7.99 -9.13
CA GLU A 75 -17.12 -7.95 -10.57
C GLU A 75 -15.85 -8.23 -11.39
N VAL A 76 -14.69 -7.76 -10.91
CA VAL A 76 -13.44 -7.79 -11.69
C VAL A 76 -12.34 -8.55 -10.97
N VAL A 77 -12.03 -8.18 -9.72
CA VAL A 77 -10.85 -8.69 -9.01
C VAL A 77 -11.00 -10.16 -8.64
N LEU A 78 -12.13 -10.53 -8.04
CA LEU A 78 -12.40 -11.89 -7.59
C LEU A 78 -12.46 -12.91 -8.74
N PRO A 79 -13.18 -12.65 -9.85
CA PRO A 79 -13.14 -13.53 -11.01
C PRO A 79 -11.73 -13.70 -11.57
N ASP A 80 -10.93 -12.63 -11.65
CA ASP A 80 -9.57 -12.73 -12.18
C ASP A 80 -8.64 -13.54 -11.23
N ILE A 81 -8.72 -13.31 -9.91
CA ILE A 81 -8.01 -14.13 -8.92
C ILE A 81 -8.36 -15.61 -9.11
N ARG A 82 -9.65 -15.94 -9.16
CA ARG A 82 -10.14 -17.32 -9.29
C ARG A 82 -9.66 -17.96 -10.59
N ASN A 83 -9.72 -17.22 -11.70
CA ASN A 83 -9.32 -17.72 -13.00
C ASN A 83 -7.80 -17.99 -13.07
N ARG A 84 -6.98 -17.10 -12.49
CA ARG A 84 -5.52 -17.22 -12.58
C ARG A 84 -4.89 -18.14 -11.55
N THR A 85 -5.43 -18.16 -10.33
CA THR A 85 -4.81 -18.88 -9.20
C THR A 85 -5.57 -20.12 -8.77
N ARG A 86 -6.83 -20.28 -9.24
CA ARG A 86 -7.78 -21.31 -8.77
C ARG A 86 -8.12 -21.22 -7.29
N TYR A 87 -7.75 -20.12 -6.62
CA TYR A 87 -8.08 -19.88 -5.22
C TYR A 87 -9.59 -19.81 -5.04
N SER A 88 -10.12 -20.62 -4.12
CA SER A 88 -11.57 -20.76 -3.85
C SER A 88 -11.98 -20.34 -2.45
N GLY A 89 -11.04 -19.81 -1.66
CA GLY A 89 -11.32 -19.31 -0.33
C GLY A 89 -12.18 -18.05 -0.34
N SER A 90 -12.60 -17.64 0.86
CA SER A 90 -13.43 -16.45 1.09
C SER A 90 -12.69 -15.33 1.82
N ARG A 91 -11.40 -15.51 2.09
CA ARG A 91 -10.52 -14.54 2.76
C ARG A 91 -9.55 -13.95 1.75
N PHE A 92 -9.39 -12.64 1.79
CA PHE A 92 -8.51 -11.90 0.88
C PHE A 92 -7.75 -10.85 1.69
N CYS A 93 -6.43 -10.84 1.53
CA CYS A 93 -5.56 -9.87 2.19
C CYS A 93 -4.71 -9.20 1.13
N PHE A 94 -5.00 -7.93 0.85
CA PHE A 94 -4.26 -7.15 -0.14
C PHE A 94 -3.19 -6.31 0.54
N GLN A 95 -1.95 -6.49 0.08
CA GLN A 95 -0.78 -5.78 0.57
C GLN A 95 -0.15 -4.95 -0.53
N TRP A 96 0.14 -3.69 -0.25
CA TRP A 96 1.07 -2.91 -1.08
C TRP A 96 2.49 -3.35 -0.77
N VAL A 97 3.29 -3.63 -1.80
CA VAL A 97 4.69 -4.03 -1.65
C VAL A 97 5.57 -3.32 -2.69
N TYR A 98 6.82 -3.05 -2.32
CA TYR A 98 7.84 -2.53 -3.23
C TYR A 98 8.85 -3.62 -3.59
N ASN A 99 8.83 -4.10 -4.84
CA ASN A 99 9.79 -5.08 -5.36
C ASN A 99 10.04 -4.85 -6.84
N ASN A 100 11.11 -4.10 -7.17
CA ASN A 100 11.39 -3.60 -8.53
C ASN A 100 10.24 -2.77 -9.13
N GLY A 101 9.52 -2.05 -8.26
CA GLY A 101 8.31 -1.31 -8.59
C GLY A 101 7.23 -1.49 -7.54
N GLU A 102 6.16 -0.71 -7.66
CA GLU A 102 4.99 -0.85 -6.80
C GLU A 102 4.11 -2.01 -7.28
N HIS A 103 3.64 -2.81 -6.33
CA HIS A 103 2.70 -3.89 -6.60
C HIS A 103 1.66 -3.98 -5.50
N ILE A 104 0.45 -4.44 -5.85
CA ILE A 104 -0.57 -4.87 -4.90
C ILE A 104 -0.73 -6.37 -5.06
N VAL A 105 -0.48 -7.10 -3.98
CA VAL A 105 -0.50 -8.57 -3.97
C VAL A 105 -1.57 -9.03 -2.99
N GLU A 106 -2.35 -10.02 -3.41
CA GLU A 106 -3.25 -10.76 -2.54
C GLU A 106 -2.51 -11.97 -1.94
N GLU A 107 -2.41 -12.03 -0.62
CA GLU A 107 -1.54 -12.97 0.09
C GLU A 107 -1.99 -14.44 -0.02
N TYR A 108 -3.29 -14.72 0.06
CA TYR A 108 -3.78 -16.10 0.14
C TYR A 108 -3.74 -16.86 -1.19
N SER A 109 -3.84 -16.13 -2.30
CA SER A 109 -3.77 -16.66 -3.67
C SER A 109 -2.44 -16.35 -4.35
N SER A 110 -1.59 -15.51 -3.74
CA SER A 110 -0.37 -14.96 -4.37
C SER A 110 -0.66 -14.21 -5.68
N TYR A 111 -1.89 -13.76 -5.88
CA TYR A 111 -2.29 -13.01 -7.05
C TYR A 111 -1.73 -11.59 -6.99
N ARG A 112 -1.27 -11.06 -8.12
CA ARG A 112 -0.84 -9.67 -8.24
C ARG A 112 -1.84 -8.90 -9.09
N ILE A 113 -2.38 -7.80 -8.55
CA ILE A 113 -3.22 -6.89 -9.32
C ILE A 113 -2.36 -6.27 -10.43
N PRO A 114 -2.78 -6.38 -11.71
CA PRO A 114 -2.16 -5.62 -12.78
C PRO A 114 -2.44 -4.12 -12.53
N LEU A 115 -1.39 -3.37 -12.20
CA LEU A 115 -1.43 -1.90 -12.08
C LEU A 115 -1.26 -1.25 -13.46
#